data_AF-A0A554WX40-F1
#
_entry.id   AF-A0A554WX40-F1
#
_cell.length_a   1.000
_cell.length_b   1.000
_cell.length_c   1.000
_cell.angle_alpha   90.00
_cell.angle_beta   90.00
_cell.angle_gamma   90.00
#
_symmetry.space_group_name_H-M   'P 1'
#
loop_
_entity.id
_entity.type
_entity.pdbx_description
1 polymer ?
#
loop_
_entity_poly.entity_id
_entity_poly.type
_entity_poly.pdbx_seq_one_letter_code
_entity_poly.pdbx_strand_id
1 'polypeptide(L)'
;MRKTTTKATATKAAQQLDQLLARIALDHLFIETLATRNSDSLDFHDVSVWGVKSALMAAYQAGLTAGQNATSKATDQPAQQQAA
;
A
#
# COMPACT_ATOMS: atom_id res chain seq x y z
N MET A 1 -24.28 14.23 -16.71
CA MET A 1 -23.53 14.50 -15.46
C MET A 1 -22.81 13.20 -15.05
N ARG A 2 -21.56 12.99 -15.46
CA ARG A 2 -20.77 11.76 -15.17
C ARG A 2 -19.31 12.13 -14.92
N LYS A 3 -18.97 12.54 -13.70
CA LYS A 3 -17.58 12.77 -13.25
C LYS A 3 -17.47 12.55 -11.73
N THR A 4 -17.52 11.31 -11.24
CA THR A 4 -17.25 11.04 -9.81
C THR A 4 -16.54 9.71 -9.49
N THR A 5 -16.50 8.72 -10.40
CA THR A 5 -16.00 7.37 -10.06
C THR A 5 -14.48 7.24 -9.95
N THR A 6 -13.71 8.04 -10.70
CA THR A 6 -12.24 7.90 -10.76
C THR A 6 -11.54 8.39 -9.49
N LYS A 7 -12.03 9.48 -8.88
CA LYS A 7 -11.45 10.05 -7.66
C LYS A 7 -11.60 9.12 -6.45
N ALA A 8 -12.79 8.53 -6.27
CA ALA A 8 -13.06 7.61 -5.16
C ALA A 8 -12.17 6.36 -5.20
N THR A 9 -11.87 5.86 -6.40
CA THR A 9 -11.02 4.66 -6.58
C THR A 9 -9.55 4.96 -6.25
N ALA A 10 -9.04 6.14 -6.63
CA ALA A 10 -7.69 6.57 -6.29
C ALA A 10 -7.50 6.78 -4.77
N THR A 11 -8.50 7.34 -4.09
CA THR A 11 -8.48 7.50 -2.62
C THR A 11 -8.44 6.15 -1.90
N LYS A 12 -9.22 5.16 -2.37
CA LYS A 12 -9.21 3.81 -1.78
C LYS A 12 -7.86 3.12 -1.94
N ALA A 13 -7.23 3.22 -3.11
CA ALA A 13 -5.92 2.62 -3.35
C ALA A 13 -4.83 3.24 -2.46
N ALA A 14 -4.86 4.55 -2.26
CA ALA A 14 -3.96 5.23 -1.33
C ALA A 14 -4.17 4.74 0.12
N GLN A 15 -5.41 4.63 0.57
CA GLN A 15 -5.71 4.11 1.91
C GLN A 15 -5.23 2.66 2.11
N GLN A 16 -5.35 1.81 1.08
CA GLN A 16 -4.85 0.44 1.14
C GLN A 16 -3.32 0.39 1.20
N LEU A 17 -2.65 1.30 0.48
CA LEU A 17 -1.20 1.44 0.56
C LEU A 17 -0.78 1.90 1.96
N ASP A 18 -1.43 2.90 2.53
CA ASP A 18 -1.13 3.40 3.87
C ASP A 18 -1.29 2.30 4.94
N GLN A 19 -2.35 1.49 4.85
CA GLN A 19 -2.57 0.36 5.75
C GLN A 19 -1.49 -0.72 5.62
N LEU A 20 -1.08 -1.03 4.38
CA LEU A 20 0.00 -1.98 4.13
C LEU A 20 1.32 -1.49 4.72
N LEU A 21 1.67 -0.23 4.49
CA LEU A 21 2.90 0.37 5.02
C LEU A 21 2.89 0.41 6.55
N ALA A 22 1.77 0.82 7.16
CA ALA A 22 1.61 0.81 8.61
C ALA A 22 1.78 -0.60 9.19
N ARG A 23 1.26 -1.63 8.50
CA ARG A 23 1.42 -3.01 8.95
C ARG A 23 2.88 -3.47 8.89
N ILE A 24 3.58 -3.16 7.81
CA ILE A 24 5.02 -3.48 7.66
C ILE A 24 5.85 -2.79 8.74
N ALA A 25 5.56 -1.51 9.02
CA ALA A 25 6.24 -0.75 10.06
C ALA A 25 6.00 -1.34 11.46
N LEU A 26 4.76 -1.75 11.76
CA LEU A 26 4.44 -2.40 13.02
C LEU A 26 5.16 -3.74 13.17
N ASP A 27 5.12 -4.59 12.14
CA ASP A 27 5.65 -5.97 12.21
C ASP A 27 7.18 -6.03 12.25
N HIS A 28 7.87 -5.08 11.61
CA HIS A 28 9.33 -5.13 11.47
C HIS A 28 10.09 -4.06 12.26
N LEU A 29 9.46 -2.92 12.52
CA LEU A 29 10.08 -1.76 13.19
C LEU A 29 9.45 -1.46 14.55
N PHE A 30 8.34 -2.12 14.90
CA PHE A 30 7.57 -1.87 16.12
C PHE A 30 7.02 -0.42 16.21
N ILE A 31 6.76 0.18 15.06
CA ILE A 31 6.18 1.54 14.95
C ILE A 31 4.68 1.40 14.74
N GLU A 32 3.88 1.87 15.69
CA GLU A 32 2.42 1.73 15.66
C GLU A 32 1.74 2.55 14.55
N THR A 33 2.32 3.69 14.19
CA THR A 33 1.77 4.60 13.19
C THR A 33 2.88 5.31 12.42
N LEU A 34 2.65 5.50 11.11
CA LEU A 34 3.52 6.31 10.26
C LEU A 34 3.04 7.77 10.14
N ALA A 35 1.99 8.14 10.88
CA ALA A 35 1.53 9.52 10.93
C ALA A 35 2.47 10.37 11.80
N THR A 36 2.89 11.54 11.29
CA THR A 36 3.67 12.51 12.07
C THR A 36 2.84 13.06 13.23
N ARG A 37 3.40 13.03 14.43
CA ARG A 37 2.75 13.48 15.68
C ARG A 37 3.32 14.79 16.22
N ASN A 38 4.35 15.34 15.57
CA ASN A 38 5.06 16.56 15.95
C ASN A 38 5.59 16.47 17.40
N SER A 39 6.14 15.32 17.74
CA SER A 39 6.71 15.05 19.06
C SER A 39 7.91 14.13 18.93
N ASP A 40 9.06 14.59 19.41
CA ASP A 40 10.31 13.85 19.26
C ASP A 40 10.20 12.41 19.79
N SER A 41 9.63 12.23 20.99
CA SER A 41 9.45 10.90 21.60
C SER A 41 8.48 9.99 20.85
N LEU A 42 7.64 10.54 19.98
CA LEU A 42 6.63 9.79 19.23
C LEU A 42 7.00 9.60 17.76
N ASP A 43 7.88 10.44 17.21
CA ASP A 43 8.26 10.45 15.80
C ASP A 43 9.67 9.89 15.57
N PHE A 44 10.52 9.82 16.60
CA PHE A 44 11.87 9.27 16.51
C PHE A 44 11.92 7.89 17.18
N HIS A 45 12.34 6.89 16.41
CA HIS A 45 12.42 5.51 16.86
C HIS A 45 13.83 4.96 16.63
N ASP A 46 14.40 4.37 17.67
CA ASP A 46 15.59 3.54 17.53
C ASP A 46 15.20 2.19 16.93
N VAL A 47 15.66 1.94 15.69
CA VAL A 47 15.36 0.73 14.95
C VAL A 47 16.62 -0.05 14.64
N SER A 48 16.52 -1.36 14.68
CA SER A 48 17.62 -2.22 14.30
C SER A 48 17.85 -2.24 12.80
N VAL A 49 19.11 -2.36 12.37
CA VAL A 49 19.47 -2.47 10.94
C VAL A 49 18.86 -3.70 10.27
N TRP A 50 18.66 -4.80 11.03
CA TRP A 50 17.98 -5.98 10.53
C TRP A 50 16.47 -5.76 10.37
N GLY A 51 15.83 -5.03 11.29
CA GLY A 51 14.43 -4.62 11.18
C GLY A 51 14.19 -3.76 9.94
N VAL A 52 15.07 -2.77 9.69
CA VAL A 52 15.04 -1.95 8.48
C VAL A 52 15.16 -2.81 7.22
N LYS A 53 16.12 -3.74 7.18
CA LYS A 53 16.27 -4.66 6.05
C LYS A 53 15.00 -5.50 5.82
N SER A 54 14.42 -6.07 6.88
CA SER A 54 13.20 -6.87 6.79
C SER A 54 12.00 -6.05 6.30
N ALA A 55 11.81 -4.83 6.80
CA ALA A 55 10.75 -3.93 6.37
C ALA A 55 10.84 -3.59 4.88
N LEU A 56 12.05 -3.27 4.40
CA LEU A 56 12.30 -2.96 2.99
C LEU A 56 12.04 -4.17 2.08
N MET A 57 12.48 -5.36 2.49
CA MET A 57 12.20 -6.60 1.75
C MET A 57 10.70 -6.89 1.67
N ALA A 58 9.97 -6.74 2.77
CA ALA A 58 8.52 -6.93 2.81
C ALA A 58 7.79 -5.93 1.92
N ALA A 59 8.17 -4.64 1.96
CA ALA A 59 7.60 -3.61 1.10
C ALA A 59 7.84 -3.89 -0.39
N TYR A 60 9.05 -4.31 -0.76
CA TYR A 60 9.38 -4.69 -2.14
C TYR A 60 8.55 -5.87 -2.62
N GLN A 61 8.46 -6.94 -1.82
CA GLN A 61 7.68 -8.13 -2.18
C GLN A 61 6.19 -7.81 -2.32
N ALA A 62 5.63 -7.00 -1.41
CA ALA A 62 4.24 -6.58 -1.50
C ALA A 62 3.97 -5.74 -2.77
N GLY A 63 4.91 -4.87 -3.15
CA GLY A 63 4.86 -4.13 -4.41
C GLY A 63 4.87 -5.04 -5.64
N LEU A 64 5.72 -6.07 -5.67
CA LEU A 64 5.74 -7.06 -6.75
C LEU A 64 4.41 -7.81 -6.88
N THR A 65 3.86 -8.28 -5.76
CA THR A 65 2.56 -8.98 -5.74
C THR A 65 1.42 -8.07 -6.20
N ALA A 66 1.43 -6.80 -5.80
CA ALA A 66 0.44 -5.83 -6.27
C ALA A 66 0.52 -5.60 -7.79
N GLY A 67 1.73 -5.52 -8.36
CA GLY A 67 1.94 -5.41 -9.80
C GLY A 67 1.46 -6.63 -10.57
N GLN A 68 1.73 -7.85 -10.08
CA GLN A 68 1.26 -9.10 -10.68
C GLN A 68 -0.27 -9.21 -10.66
N ASN A 69 -0.92 -8.82 -9.54
CA ASN A 69 -2.37 -8.84 -9.46
C ASN A 69 -3.01 -7.82 -10.43
N ALA A 70 -2.35 -6.69 -10.67
CA ALA A 70 -2.83 -5.71 -11.65
C ALA A 70 -2.77 -6.24 -13.08
N THR A 71 -1.73 -7.02 -13.44
CA THR A 71 -1.63 -7.63 -14.78
C THR A 71 -2.65 -8.76 -14.96
N SER A 72 -2.82 -9.65 -13.98
CA SER A 72 -3.84 -10.70 -14.03
C SER A 72 -5.26 -10.15 -14.16
N LYS A 73 -5.60 -9.08 -13.44
CA LYS A 73 -6.92 -8.42 -13.52
C LYS A 73 -7.17 -7.73 -14.87
N ALA A 74 -6.12 -7.37 -15.60
CA ALA A 74 -6.24 -6.84 -16.96
C ALA A 74 -6.43 -7.96 -18.00
N THR A 75 -5.86 -9.14 -17.77
CA THR A 75 -6.03 -10.32 -18.63
C THR A 75 -7.40 -10.99 -18.46
N ASP A 76 -8.00 -10.90 -17.27
CA ASP A 76 -9.34 -11.44 -16.96
C ASP A 76 -10.52 -10.51 -17.32
N GLN A 77 -10.31 -9.47 -18.15
CA GLN A 77 -11.42 -8.73 -18.78
C GLN A 77 -11.78 -9.38 -20.13
N PRO A 78 -12.75 -10.31 -20.20
CA PRO A 78 -13.29 -10.73 -21.48
C PRO A 78 -14.02 -9.56 -22.12
N ALA A 79 -13.90 -9.48 -23.44
CA ALA A 79 -14.66 -8.61 -24.32
C ALA A 79 -16.18 -8.75 -24.06
N GLN A 80 -16.73 -7.90 -23.19
CA GLN A 80 -18.18 -7.68 -23.09
C GLN A 80 -18.50 -6.29 -23.62
N GLN A 81 -18.34 -6.12 -24.94
CA GLN A 81 -19.18 -5.21 -25.71
C GLN A 81 -19.14 -5.61 -27.19
N GLN A 82 -19.89 -6.65 -27.53
CA GLN A 82 -20.46 -6.84 -28.86
C GLN A 82 -21.82 -7.51 -28.73
N ALA A 83 -22.75 -7.03 -29.56
CA ALA A 83 -24.16 -7.43 -29.74
C ALA A 83 -25.20 -6.79 -28.79
N ALA A 84 -25.70 -5.61 -29.20
CA ALA A 84 -27.08 -5.45 -29.70
C ALA A 84 -27.20 -4.08 -30.38
#